data_AF-A0A520NHL2-F1
#
_entry.id   AF-A0A520NHL2-F1
#
_cell.length_a   1.000
_cell.length_b   1.000
_cell.length_c   1.000
_cell.angle_alpha   90.00
_cell.angle_beta   90.00
_cell.angle_gamma   90.00
#
_symmetry.space_group_name_H-M   'P 1'
#
loop_
_entity.id
_entity.type
_entity.pdbx_description
1 polymer ?
#
loop_
_entity_poly.entity_id
_entity_poly.type
_entity_poly.pdbx_seq_one_letter_code
_entity_poly.pdbx_strand_id
1 'polypeptide(L)'
;MRLTDREARPECSIIPFHRPEDQPENLTTTSIAAVIAVTILHSDKVSPEEKLLEIIEASGEAEVLDADDAAAEFETSQDEILPIATNDNSIATISG
;
A
#
# COMPACT_ATOMS: atom_id res chain seq x y z
N MET A 1 40.03 61.95 5.59
CA MET A 1 40.15 60.53 5.99
C MET A 1 38.92 59.81 5.48
N ARG A 2 39.04 59.00 4.42
CA ARG A 2 37.93 58.13 3.97
C ARG A 2 38.17 56.76 4.62
N LEU A 3 37.44 56.49 5.70
CA LEU A 3 37.39 55.13 6.27
C LEU A 3 36.81 54.22 5.19
N THR A 4 37.56 53.18 4.87
CA THR A 4 37.20 52.17 3.89
C THR A 4 35.97 51.40 4.35
N ASP A 5 34.99 51.25 3.47
CA ASP A 5 33.81 50.38 3.57
C ASP A 5 34.18 48.87 3.57
N ARG A 6 35.39 48.52 4.02
CA ARG A 6 36.02 47.22 3.76
C ARG A 6 36.00 46.27 4.98
N GLU A 7 35.29 46.62 6.06
CA GLU A 7 35.33 45.85 7.32
C GLU A 7 33.97 45.34 7.83
N ALA A 8 32.88 45.49 7.08
CA ALA A 8 31.64 44.78 7.40
C ALA A 8 31.59 43.45 6.63
N ARG A 9 32.48 42.50 6.95
CA ARG A 9 32.21 41.10 6.60
C ARG A 9 31.25 40.59 7.67
N PRO A 10 29.95 40.37 7.38
CA PRO A 10 29.10 39.68 8.34
C PRO A 10 29.76 38.34 8.66
N GLU A 11 29.88 38.00 9.94
CA GLU A 11 30.37 36.68 10.35
C GLU A 11 29.48 35.63 9.67
N CYS A 12 30.06 34.91 8.71
CA CYS A 12 29.38 33.81 8.04
C CYS A 12 29.19 32.69 9.06
N SER A 13 27.99 32.60 9.65
CA SER A 13 27.60 31.46 10.45
C SER A 13 27.24 30.30 9.52
N ILE A 14 28.02 29.21 9.57
CA ILE A 14 27.66 27.96 8.90
C ILE A 14 26.60 27.29 9.76
N ILE A 15 25.37 27.25 9.27
CA ILE A 15 24.30 26.46 9.90
C ILE A 15 24.57 24.99 9.55
N PRO A 16 24.87 24.11 10.52
CA PRO A 16 25.05 22.70 10.24
C PRO A 16 23.72 22.11 9.74
N PHE A 17 23.74 21.50 8.56
CA PHE A 17 22.63 20.68 8.08
C PHE A 17 22.60 19.39 8.89
N HIS A 18 21.73 19.33 9.88
CA HIS A 18 21.34 18.06 10.47
C HIS A 18 20.35 17.38 9.51
N ARG A 19 20.74 16.24 8.93
CA ARG A 19 19.80 15.37 8.24
C ARG A 19 18.73 14.97 9.29
N PRO A 20 17.43 15.17 9.04
CA PRO A 20 16.39 14.67 9.91
C PRO A 20 16.64 13.18 10.18
N GLU A 21 16.55 12.73 11.42
CA GLU A 21 16.69 11.31 11.72
C GLU A 21 15.67 10.54 10.87
N ASP A 22 16.12 9.47 10.22
CA ASP A 22 15.23 8.56 9.49
C ASP A 22 14.27 7.99 10.52
N GLN A 23 13.04 8.52 10.56
CA GLN A 23 12.01 7.97 11.44
C GLN A 23 11.74 6.55 10.96
N PRO A 24 11.69 5.57 11.89
CA PRO A 24 11.31 4.21 11.50
C PRO A 24 9.93 4.28 10.86
N GLU A 25 9.83 3.81 9.61
CA GLU A 25 8.54 3.67 8.94
C GLU A 25 7.66 2.74 9.79
N ASN A 26 6.49 3.22 10.20
CA ASN A 26 5.50 2.39 10.87
C ASN A 26 4.82 1.52 9.81
N LEU A 27 5.48 0.41 9.44
CA LEU A 27 4.94 -0.56 8.50
C LEU A 27 3.78 -1.32 9.17
N THR A 28 2.63 -1.35 8.51
CA THR A 28 1.46 -2.15 8.92
C THR A 28 1.13 -3.11 7.79
N THR A 29 0.90 -4.38 8.12
CA THR A 29 0.47 -5.41 7.16
C THR A 29 -1.04 -5.58 7.24
N THR A 30 -1.72 -5.67 6.10
CA THR A 30 -3.16 -5.91 6.00
C THR A 30 -3.41 -6.92 4.88
N SER A 31 -4.18 -7.98 5.17
CA SER A 31 -4.58 -9.00 4.18
C SER A 31 -5.85 -8.56 3.46
N ILE A 32 -5.88 -8.70 2.12
CA ILE A 32 -7.01 -8.29 1.27
C ILE A 32 -7.29 -9.41 0.27
N ALA A 33 -8.48 -10.00 0.32
CA ALA A 33 -8.96 -10.92 -0.72
C ALA A 33 -9.51 -10.14 -1.92
N ALA A 34 -8.94 -10.34 -3.11
CA ALA A 34 -9.40 -9.73 -4.35
C ALA A 34 -9.26 -10.67 -5.55
N VAL A 35 -10.21 -10.60 -6.49
CA VAL A 35 -10.10 -11.23 -7.81
C VAL A 35 -9.48 -10.24 -8.77
N ILE A 36 -8.30 -10.57 -9.31
CA ILE A 36 -7.57 -9.72 -10.26
C ILE A 36 -7.54 -10.34 -11.66
N ALA A 37 -7.72 -9.49 -12.68
CA ALA A 37 -7.52 -9.88 -14.07
C ALA A 37 -6.12 -9.45 -14.51
N VAL A 38 -5.33 -10.38 -15.04
CA VAL A 38 -3.95 -10.14 -15.50
C VAL A 38 -3.78 -10.50 -16.97
N THR A 39 -2.91 -9.76 -17.67
CA THR A 39 -2.51 -10.08 -19.04
C THR A 39 -1.02 -10.38 -19.04
N ILE A 40 -0.64 -11.55 -19.56
CA ILE A 40 0.73 -12.05 -19.49
C ILE A 40 1.26 -12.25 -20.90
N LEU A 41 2.42 -11.67 -21.17
CA LEU A 41 3.17 -11.95 -22.38
C LEU A 41 4.01 -13.22 -22.16
N HIS A 42 3.70 -14.29 -22.87
CA HIS A 42 4.42 -15.56 -22.79
C HIS A 42 4.67 -16.15 -24.19
N SER A 43 5.63 -17.08 -24.27
CA SER A 43 5.83 -17.89 -25.48
C SER A 43 4.76 -18.96 -25.56
N ASP A 44 4.45 -19.38 -26.79
CA ASP A 44 3.64 -20.56 -27.13
C ASP A 44 4.07 -21.88 -26.46
N LYS A 45 5.30 -21.95 -25.92
CA LYS A 45 5.84 -23.15 -25.26
C LYS A 45 5.63 -23.17 -23.74
N VAL A 46 5.20 -22.06 -23.14
CA VAL A 46 5.04 -21.91 -21.69
C VAL A 46 3.59 -21.55 -21.41
N SER A 47 3.00 -22.17 -20.39
CA SER A 47 1.64 -21.78 -20.00
C SER A 47 1.63 -20.37 -19.39
N PRO A 48 0.55 -19.60 -19.59
CA PRO A 48 0.43 -18.29 -18.96
C PRO A 48 0.46 -18.40 -17.42
N GLU A 49 -0.05 -19.49 -16.87
CA GLU A 49 -0.06 -19.80 -15.43
C GLU A 49 1.36 -20.01 -14.90
N GLU A 50 2.17 -20.87 -15.52
CA GLU A 50 3.58 -21.05 -15.13
C GLU A 50 4.37 -19.74 -15.26
N LYS A 51 4.10 -18.94 -16.31
CA LYS A 51 4.78 -17.66 -16.49
C LYS A 51 4.38 -16.65 -15.41
N LEU A 52 3.14 -16.68 -14.95
CA LEU A 52 2.69 -15.85 -13.83
C LEU A 52 3.43 -16.21 -12.55
N LEU A 53 3.50 -17.50 -12.24
CA LEU A 53 4.19 -18.01 -11.04
C LEU A 53 5.66 -17.60 -11.05
N GLU A 54 6.35 -17.78 -12.18
CA GLU A 54 7.76 -17.36 -12.34
C GLU A 54 7.95 -15.86 -12.09
N ILE A 55 7.02 -15.01 -12.54
CA ILE A 55 7.08 -13.55 -12.32
C ILE A 55 6.91 -13.21 -10.84
N ILE A 56 5.94 -13.85 -10.17
CA ILE A 56 5.66 -13.63 -8.75
C ILE A 56 6.87 -14.06 -7.89
N GLU A 57 7.39 -15.26 -8.14
CA GLU A 57 8.57 -15.79 -7.44
C GLU A 57 9.82 -14.93 -7.66
N ALA A 58 10.02 -14.43 -8.89
CA ALA A 58 11.17 -13.58 -9.21
C ALA A 58 11.09 -12.17 -8.58
N SER A 59 9.88 -11.66 -8.32
CA SER A 59 9.68 -10.37 -7.62
C SER A 59 10.06 -10.49 -6.14
N GLY A 60 9.74 -11.60 -5.49
CA GLY A 60 9.98 -11.79 -4.06
C GLY A 60 9.12 -10.91 -3.15
N GLU A 61 8.17 -10.16 -3.72
CA GLU A 61 7.24 -9.27 -2.99
C GLU A 61 5.90 -9.94 -2.69
N ALA A 62 5.62 -11.09 -3.30
CA ALA A 62 4.37 -11.80 -3.16
C ALA A 62 4.58 -13.31 -3.04
N GLU A 63 3.71 -13.95 -2.26
CA GLU A 63 3.64 -15.39 -2.05
C GLU A 63 2.42 -15.96 -2.79
N VAL A 64 2.57 -17.16 -3.35
CA VAL A 64 1.47 -17.89 -3.98
C VAL A 64 0.92 -18.86 -2.94
N LEU A 65 -0.31 -18.63 -2.53
CA LEU A 65 -1.03 -19.49 -1.58
C LEU A 65 -2.01 -20.39 -2.32
N ASP A 66 -2.17 -21.61 -1.82
CA ASP A 66 -3.24 -22.50 -2.28
C ASP A 66 -4.61 -21.94 -1.90
N ALA A 67 -5.63 -22.26 -2.69
CA ALA A 67 -6.97 -21.72 -2.53
C ALA A 67 -7.57 -22.03 -1.14
N ASP A 68 -7.30 -23.23 -0.61
CA ASP A 68 -7.76 -23.67 0.70
C ASP A 68 -7.09 -22.86 1.83
N ASP A 69 -5.78 -22.61 1.72
CA ASP A 69 -5.02 -21.81 2.68
C ASP A 69 -5.45 -20.34 2.65
N ALA A 70 -5.67 -19.79 1.45
CA ALA A 70 -6.15 -18.44 1.27
C ALA A 70 -7.57 -18.25 1.84
N ALA A 71 -8.46 -19.23 1.67
CA ALA A 71 -9.84 -19.16 2.17
C ALA A 71 -9.93 -19.28 3.71
N ALA A 72 -9.07 -20.11 4.31
CA ALA A 72 -9.07 -20.35 5.75
C ALA A 72 -8.83 -19.07 6.57
N GLU A 73 -8.03 -18.12 6.08
CA GLU A 73 -7.79 -16.83 6.76
C GLU A 73 -9.08 -15.99 6.86
N PHE A 74 -9.98 -16.08 5.87
CA PHE A 74 -11.21 -15.29 5.81
C PHE A 74 -12.43 -15.97 6.46
N GLU A 75 -12.47 -17.31 6.51
CA GLU A 75 -13.59 -18.04 7.15
C GLU A 75 -13.75 -17.73 8.64
N THR A 76 -12.66 -17.39 9.32
CA THR A 76 -12.65 -17.08 10.76
C THR A 76 -13.40 -15.78 11.13
N SER A 77 -13.87 -15.01 10.14
CA SER A 77 -14.56 -13.71 10.36
C SER A 77 -16.08 -13.74 10.14
N GLN A 78 -16.67 -14.90 9.79
CA GLN A 78 -18.11 -15.01 9.48
C GLN A 78 -19.06 -14.95 10.70
N ASP A 79 -18.54 -14.92 11.93
CA ASP A 79 -19.36 -14.75 13.15
C ASP A 79 -19.60 -13.27 13.54
N GLU A 80 -19.02 -12.31 12.80
CA GLU A 80 -19.40 -10.91 12.98
C GLU A 80 -20.68 -10.62 12.19
N ILE A 81 -21.76 -10.37 12.92
CA ILE A 81 -23.02 -9.86 12.38
C ILE A 81 -22.72 -8.57 11.60
N LEU A 82 -22.50 -8.68 10.30
CA LEU A 82 -22.35 -7.52 9.43
C LEU A 82 -23.66 -6.72 9.52
N PRO A 83 -23.61 -5.42 9.84
CA PRO A 83 -24.83 -4.62 9.90
C PRO A 83 -25.49 -4.69 8.54
N ILE A 84 -26.72 -5.22 8.51
CA ILE A 84 -27.55 -5.30 7.31
C ILE A 84 -27.60 -3.91 6.71
N ALA A 85 -27.20 -3.79 5.43
CA ALA A 85 -27.29 -2.54 4.68
C ALA A 85 -28.75 -2.07 4.69
N THR A 86 -29.05 -1.11 5.57
CA THR A 86 -30.38 -0.53 5.71
C THR A 86 -30.52 0.49 4.58
N ASN A 87 -31.40 0.20 3.62
CA ASN A 87 -31.74 1.20 2.61
C ASN A 87 -32.69 2.24 3.21
N ASP A 88 -32.45 3.52 2.89
CA ASP A 88 -33.30 4.64 3.33
C ASP A 88 -34.69 4.63 2.67
N ASN A 89 -34.90 3.75 1.67
CA ASN A 89 -36.17 3.61 0.95
C ASN A 89 -37.30 3.02 1.80
N SER A 90 -37.01 2.48 2.98
CA SER A 90 -38.00 1.83 3.85
C SER A 90 -38.87 2.80 4.68
N ILE A 91 -38.49 4.08 4.80
CA ILE A 91 -39.21 5.09 5.61
C ILE A 91 -40.32 5.81 4.82
N ALA A 92 -40.34 5.71 3.48
CA ALA A 92 -41.25 6.50 2.65
C ALA A 92 -42.68 5.92 2.50
N THR A 93 -42.99 4.73 3.02
CA THR A 93 -44.28 4.05 2.76
C THR A 93 -45.27 4.03 3.93
N ILE A 94 -45.00 4.68 5.05
CA ILE A 94 -45.89 4.67 6.24
C ILE A 94 -46.57 6.02 6.51
N SER A 95 -46.72 6.87 5.48
CA SER A 95 -47.56 8.08 5.58
C SER A 95 -48.41 8.20 4.33
N GLY A 96 -49.45 7.36 4.29
CA GLY A 96 -50.63 7.50 3.44
C GLY A 96 -51.87 7.25 4.28
#